data_AF-Q7M0C1-F1
#
_entry.id   AF-Q7M0C1-F1
#
_cell.length_a   1.000
_cell.length_b   1.000
_cell.length_c   1.000
_cell.angle_alpha   90.00
_cell.angle_beta   90.00
_cell.angle_gamma   90.00
#
_symmetry.space_group_name_H-M   'P 1'
#
loop_
_entity.id
_entity.type
_entity.pdbx_description
1 polymer ?
#
loop_
_entity_poly.entity_id
_entity_poly.type
_entity_poly.pdbx_seq_one_letter_code
_entity_poly.pdbx_strand_id
1 'polypeptide(L)' 'MPSYTVTVATGSQWFAGTDDYIYLSLIGSAGCSEKHLLDKAFYNDFERGAV' A
#
# COMPACT_ATOMS: atom_id res chain seq x y z
N MET A 1 -8.75 19.10 1.63
CA MET A 1 -7.43 18.44 1.80
C MET A 1 -7.12 17.72 0.50
N PRO A 2 -5.87 17.73 0.01
CA PRO A 2 -5.51 16.96 -1.16
C PRO A 2 -5.78 15.47 -0.91
N SER A 3 -6.27 14.78 -1.93
CA SER A 3 -6.54 13.34 -1.89
C SER A 3 -5.70 12.68 -2.98
N TYR A 4 -5.06 11.57 -2.65
CA TYR A 4 -4.26 10.77 -3.56
C TYR A 4 -4.89 9.39 -3.67
N THR A 5 -4.99 8.89 -4.90
CA THR A 5 -5.31 7.49 -5.16
C THR A 5 -4.00 6.75 -5.38
N VAL A 6 -3.79 5.66 -4.65
CA VAL A 6 -2.59 4.82 -4.71
C VAL A 6 -3.01 3.44 -5.17
N THR A 7 -2.32 2.91 -6.17
CA THR A 7 -2.48 1.52 -6.65
C THR A 7 -1.22 0.75 -6.32
N VAL A 8 -1.35 -0.43 -5.72
CA VAL A 8 -0.24 -1.29 -5.35
C VAL A 8 -0.40 -2.61 -6.11
N ALA A 9 0.60 -2.98 -6.91
CA ALA A 9 0.61 -4.26 -7.59
C ALA A 9 1.61 -5.20 -6.91
N THR A 10 1.11 -6.31 -6.36
CA THR A 10 1.97 -7.35 -5.79
C THR A 10 2.48 -8.27 -6.91
N GLY A 11 3.76 -8.65 -6.83
CA GLY A 11 4.37 -9.56 -7.80
C GLY A 11 3.65 -10.92 -7.91
N SER A 12 3.85 -11.61 -9.02
CA SER A 12 3.26 -12.93 -9.28
C SER A 12 4.19 -14.11 -8.97
N GLN A 13 5.43 -13.83 -8.54
CA GLN A 13 6.39 -14.86 -8.14
C GLN A 13 5.94 -15.62 -6.89
N TRP A 14 6.51 -16.80 -6.66
CA TRP A 14 6.26 -17.55 -5.43
C TRP A 14 6.72 -16.73 -4.21
N PHE A 15 5.91 -16.74 -3.15
CA PHE A 15 6.10 -15.94 -1.93
C PHE A 15 6.09 -14.40 -2.12
N ALA A 16 5.42 -13.89 -3.15
CA ALA A 16 5.29 -12.44 -3.33
C ALA A 16 4.26 -11.77 -2.41
N GLY A 17 3.26 -12.51 -1.92
CA GLY A 17 2.23 -11.99 -1.02
C GLY A 17 2.70 -11.89 0.43
N THR A 18 1.98 -11.12 1.24
CA THR A 18 2.26 -10.96 2.67
C THR A 18 0.99 -10.66 3.47
N ASP A 19 0.96 -11.12 4.72
CA ASP A 19 -0.06 -10.80 5.74
C ASP A 19 0.40 -9.67 6.69
N ASP A 20 1.57 -9.06 6.44
CA ASP A 20 2.12 -7.99 7.28
C ASP A 20 1.39 -6.65 7.12
N TYR A 21 1.56 -5.76 8.11
CA TYR A 21 1.09 -4.39 8.01
C TYR A 21 1.95 -3.54 7.06
N ILE A 22 1.33 -3.09 5.96
CA ILE A 22 1.97 -2.23 4.97
C ILE A 22 1.56 -0.78 5.16
N TYR A 23 2.52 0.14 5.04
CA TYR A 23 2.30 1.56 5.25
C TYR A 23 2.91 2.44 4.16
N LEU A 24 2.34 3.62 3.95
CA LEU A 24 2.80 4.62 2.98
C LEU A 24 3.01 5.98 3.64
N SER A 25 4.09 6.67 3.24
CA SER A 25 4.28 8.10 3.48
C SER A 25 4.74 8.77 2.18
N LEU A 26 4.17 9.93 1.87
CA LEU A 26 4.53 10.74 0.70
C LEU A 26 5.58 11.77 1.12
N ILE A 27 6.72 11.78 0.41
CA ILE A 27 7.77 12.77 0.62
C ILE A 27 7.79 13.71 -0.59
N GLY A 28 7.66 15.01 -0.35
CA GLY A 28 7.73 16.06 -1.36
C GLY A 28 8.58 17.23 -0.90
N SER A 29 8.71 18.25 -1.75
CA SER A 29 9.51 19.45 -1.46
C SER A 29 9.04 20.23 -0.21
N ALA A 30 7.77 20.09 0.15
CA ALA A 30 7.16 20.76 1.30
C ALA A 30 7.18 19.92 2.60
N GLY A 31 7.74 18.70 2.57
CA GLY A 31 7.83 17.82 3.75
C GLY A 31 7.37 16.40 3.49
N CYS A 32 7.04 15.70 4.58
CA CYS A 32 6.59 14.31 4.59
C CYS A 32 5.16 14.22 5.15
N SER A 33 4.32 13.37 4.57
CA SER A 33 3.01 13.05 5.14
C SER A 33 3.15 12.20 6.40
N GLU A 34 2.02 12.01 7.09
CA GLU A 34 1.92 10.98 8.13
C GLU A 34 2.10 9.58 7.51
N LYS A 35 2.23 8.58 8.39
CA LYS A 35 2.28 7.17 8.03
C LYS A 35 0.85 6.65 7.91
N HIS A 36 0.47 6.24 6.71
CA HIS A 36 -0.88 5.73 6.42
C HIS A 36 -0.85 4.20 6.34
N LEU A 37 -1.64 3.52 7.15
CA LEU A 37 -1.88 2.07 7.01
C LEU A 37 -2.65 1.84 5.71
N LEU A 38 -2.15 0.92 4.89
CA LEU A 38 -2.84 0.47 3.69
C LEU A 38 -3.60 -0.82 4.04
N ASP A 39 -4.87 -0.68 4.39
CA ASP A 39 -5.75 -1.79 4.76
C ASP A 39 -7.17 -1.48 4.28
N LYS A 40 -7.63 -2.26 3.30
CA LYS A 40 -9.01 -2.19 2.80
C LYS A 40 -9.85 -3.15 3.64
N ALA A 41 -10.82 -2.58 4.35
CA ALA A 41 -11.72 -3.37 5.19
C ALA A 41 -12.34 -4.55 4.42
N PHE A 42 -12.22 -5.75 5.00
CA PHE A 42 -12.72 -7.03 4.46
C PHE A 42 -12.08 -7.46 3.14
N TYR A 43 -10.87 -6.98 2.86
CA TYR A 43 -10.08 -7.41 1.71
C TYR A 43 -8.85 -8.19 2.17
N ASN A 44 -8.42 -9.15 1.34
CA ASN A 44 -7.13 -9.80 1.53
C ASN A 44 -6.09 -9.04 0.69
N ASP A 45 -5.55 -7.98 1.26
CA ASP A 45 -4.64 -7.08 0.58
C ASP A 45 -3.28 -7.75 0.28
N PHE A 46 -2.54 -7.15 -0.66
CA PHE A 46 -1.17 -7.54 -1.00
C PHE A 46 -0.95 -9.01 -1.38
N GLU A 47 -2.01 -9.73 -1.76
CA GLU A 47 -1.90 -11.10 -2.24
C GLU A 47 -1.11 -11.24 -3.54
N ARG A 48 -0.49 -12.40 -3.76
CA ARG A 48 0.29 -12.68 -4.97
C ARG A 48 -0.55 -12.39 -6.23
N GLY A 49 -0.09 -11.45 -7.04
CA GLY A 49 -0.75 -11.04 -8.29
C GLY A 49 -1.94 -10.09 -8.14
N ALA A 50 -2.22 -9.57 -6.93
CA ALA A 50 -3.27 -8.58 -6.69
C ALA A 50 -2.87 -7.16 -7.12
N VAL A 51 -3.88 -6.32 -7.42
CA VAL A 51 -3.78 -4.89 -7.77
C VAL A 51 -4.85 -4.09 -7.01
#